data_AF-A0A117S9U5-F1
#
_entry.id   AF-A0A117S9U5-F1
#
_cell.length_a   1.000
_cell.length_b   1.000
_cell.length_c   1.000
_cell.angle_alpha   90.00
_cell.angle_beta   90.00
_cell.angle_gamma   90.00
#
_symmetry.space_group_name_H-M   'P 1'
#
loop_
_entity.id
_entity.type
_entity.pdbx_description
1 polymer ?
#
loop_
_entity_poly.entity_id
_entity_poly.type
_entity_poly.pdbx_seq_one_letter_code
_entity_poly.pdbx_strand_id
1 'polypeptide(L)'
;MASCPFCGGNLSRRRTSDKTSYLETINLKVGMPTVEEAREKLKLKLDSARHRKLQAVKLIHGYGSTGKGGAIKISIHSSISKMKRDKYIKGFIPGEKFGSIYPETELFTGKNPFLKNDSDYNKKNEGITIVIL
;
A
#
# COMPACT_ATOMS: atom_id res chain seq x y z
N MET A 1 -27.62 11.66 -29.82
CA MET A 1 -26.25 11.76 -29.28
C MET A 1 -26.02 13.20 -28.85
N ALA A 2 -25.74 13.47 -27.57
CA ALA A 2 -25.53 14.85 -27.11
C ALA A 2 -24.10 15.30 -27.43
N SER A 3 -23.94 16.51 -27.99
CA SER A 3 -22.64 17.13 -28.32
C SER A 3 -22.53 18.48 -27.62
N CYS A 4 -21.31 18.86 -27.20
CA CYS A 4 -21.06 20.13 -26.52
C CYS A 4 -21.22 21.32 -27.50
N PRO A 5 -22.07 22.32 -27.19
CA PRO A 5 -22.36 23.43 -28.10
C PRO A 5 -21.20 24.44 -28.25
N PHE A 6 -20.14 24.33 -27.47
CA PHE A 6 -19.01 25.28 -27.50
C PHE A 6 -17.78 24.76 -28.28
N CYS A 7 -17.55 23.45 -28.33
CA CYS A 7 -16.36 22.87 -28.97
C CYS A 7 -16.65 21.72 -29.93
N GLY A 8 -17.91 21.32 -30.12
CA GLY A 8 -18.29 20.22 -31.01
C GLY A 8 -17.83 18.82 -30.56
N GLY A 9 -17.24 18.73 -29.36
CA GLY A 9 -16.78 17.48 -28.78
C GLY A 9 -17.94 16.56 -28.43
N ASN A 10 -17.83 15.30 -28.84
CA ASN A 10 -18.80 14.25 -28.53
C ASN A 10 -18.76 13.98 -27.01
N LEU A 11 -19.87 14.26 -26.29
CA LEU A 11 -19.98 14.05 -24.83
C LEU A 11 -19.93 12.55 -24.45
N SER A 12 -19.82 11.66 -25.43
CA SER A 12 -19.61 10.22 -25.25
C SER A 12 -18.15 9.81 -24.99
N ARG A 13 -17.18 10.75 -24.98
CA ARG A 13 -15.86 10.47 -24.43
C ARG A 13 -15.96 10.36 -22.91
N ARG A 14 -16.23 9.12 -22.45
CA ARG A 14 -15.87 8.63 -21.10
C ARG A 14 -14.58 9.33 -20.68
N ARG A 15 -14.58 10.03 -19.53
CA ARG A 15 -13.34 10.40 -18.87
C ARG A 15 -12.52 9.12 -18.70
N THR A 16 -11.52 8.92 -19.54
CA THR A 16 -10.53 7.88 -19.34
C THR A 16 -9.72 8.30 -18.12
N SER A 17 -10.03 7.67 -16.99
CA SER A 17 -9.18 7.57 -15.82
C SER A 17 -8.53 8.87 -15.33
N ASP A 18 -9.18 9.58 -14.41
CA ASP A 18 -8.40 10.09 -13.28
C ASP A 18 -7.90 8.84 -12.56
N LYS A 19 -6.72 8.36 -12.95
CA LYS A 19 -6.07 7.19 -12.38
C LYS A 19 -5.49 7.61 -11.03
N THR A 20 -6.36 7.96 -10.07
CA THR A 20 -5.97 8.06 -8.67
C THR A 20 -5.48 6.66 -8.30
N SER A 21 -4.16 6.47 -8.26
CA SER A 21 -3.58 5.17 -7.95
C SER A 21 -4.06 4.77 -6.56
N TYR A 22 -4.94 3.78 -6.44
CA TYR A 22 -5.46 3.36 -5.14
C TYR A 22 -4.35 2.75 -4.25
N LEU A 23 -3.27 2.27 -4.88
CA LEU A 23 -2.12 1.63 -4.28
C LEU A 23 -0.82 2.27 -4.79
N GLU A 24 0.12 2.54 -3.91
CA GLU A 24 1.53 2.81 -4.25
C GLU A 24 2.43 1.71 -3.70
N THR A 25 3.45 1.29 -4.46
CA THR A 25 4.48 0.36 -3.97
C THR A 25 5.74 1.12 -3.56
N ILE A 26 6.23 0.90 -2.35
CA ILE A 26 7.43 1.52 -1.79
C ILE A 26 8.44 0.43 -1.46
N ASN A 27 9.63 0.54 -2.05
CA ASN A 27 10.75 -0.34 -1.70
C ASN A 27 11.61 0.26 -0.58
N LEU A 28 11.50 -0.31 0.62
CA LEU A 28 12.24 0.09 1.82
C LEU A 28 13.61 -0.59 1.94
N LYS A 29 13.88 -1.65 1.18
CA LYS A 29 15.18 -2.36 1.18
C LYS A 29 16.16 -1.87 0.11
N VAL A 30 15.72 -1.04 -0.83
CA VAL A 30 16.58 -0.45 -1.88
C VAL A 30 17.70 0.37 -1.26
N GLY A 31 18.93 0.09 -1.69
CA GLY A 31 20.14 0.78 -1.21
C GLY A 31 20.73 0.20 0.09
N MET A 32 20.18 -0.92 0.61
CA MET A 32 20.59 -1.51 1.89
C MET A 32 20.62 -0.50 3.05
N PRO A 33 19.52 0.25 3.28
CA PRO A 33 19.52 1.30 4.28
C PRO A 33 19.63 0.73 5.70
N THR A 34 20.02 1.59 6.62
CA THR A 34 19.87 1.39 8.06
C THR A 34 18.38 1.31 8.43
N VAL A 35 18.12 0.85 9.66
CA VAL A 35 16.76 0.75 10.18
C VAL A 35 16.12 2.13 10.30
N GLU A 36 16.89 3.12 10.74
CA GLU A 36 16.49 4.51 10.91
C GLU A 36 16.11 5.14 9.58
N GLU A 37 16.95 5.00 8.55
CA GLU A 37 16.68 5.46 7.19
C GLU A 37 15.41 4.83 6.61
N ALA A 38 15.21 3.52 6.83
CA ALA A 38 13.99 2.84 6.39
C ALA A 38 12.73 3.37 7.11
N ARG A 39 12.81 3.71 8.40
CA ARG A 39 11.70 4.30 9.17
C ARG A 39 11.38 5.72 8.72
N GLU A 40 12.40 6.53 8.45
CA GLU A 40 12.21 7.88 7.93
C GLU A 40 11.56 7.85 6.55
N LYS A 41 12.07 6.99 5.66
CA LYS A 41 11.48 6.75 4.34
C LYS A 41 10.03 6.28 4.43
N LEU A 42 9.72 5.35 5.35
CA LEU A 42 8.36 4.91 5.62
C LEU A 42 7.46 6.10 5.97
N LYS A 43 7.87 6.93 6.94
CA LYS A 43 7.08 8.08 7.40
C LYS A 43 6.81 9.06 6.26
N LEU A 44 7.86 9.50 5.56
CA LEU A 44 7.75 10.44 4.45
C LEU A 44 6.82 9.94 3.35
N LYS A 45 6.91 8.66 3.01
CA LYS A 45 6.08 8.09 1.95
C LYS A 45 4.63 7.86 2.39
N LEU A 46 4.38 7.48 3.64
CA LEU A 46 3.01 7.41 4.16
C LEU A 46 2.37 8.80 4.23
N ASP A 47 3.11 9.82 4.68
CA ASP A 47 2.65 11.21 4.65
C ASP A 47 2.28 11.62 3.21
N SER A 48 3.16 11.39 2.25
CA SER A 48 2.91 11.69 0.83
C SER A 48 1.69 10.94 0.28
N ALA A 49 1.53 9.66 0.58
CA ALA A 49 0.40 8.85 0.15
C ALA A 49 -0.93 9.36 0.73
N ARG A 50 -0.94 9.79 2.00
CA ARG A 50 -2.12 10.39 2.64
C ARG A 50 -2.48 11.73 2.00
N HIS A 51 -1.50 12.59 1.71
CA HIS A 51 -1.75 13.85 1.01
C HIS A 51 -2.33 13.63 -0.40
N ARG A 52 -1.89 12.57 -1.08
CA ARG A 52 -2.45 12.15 -2.38
C ARG A 52 -3.75 11.35 -2.27
N LYS A 53 -4.29 11.15 -1.06
CA LYS A 53 -5.53 10.42 -0.79
C LYS A 53 -5.53 8.99 -1.37
N LEU A 54 -4.37 8.31 -1.35
CA LEU A 54 -4.32 6.89 -1.71
C LEU A 54 -5.09 6.06 -0.66
N GLN A 55 -5.64 4.91 -1.06
CA GLN A 55 -6.37 4.03 -0.15
C GLN A 55 -5.44 3.04 0.57
N ALA A 56 -4.34 2.65 -0.08
CA ALA A 56 -3.36 1.75 0.49
C ALA A 56 -1.95 1.99 -0.05
N VAL A 57 -0.98 1.41 0.64
CA VAL A 57 0.44 1.43 0.29
C VAL A 57 1.02 0.03 0.48
N LYS A 58 1.73 -0.50 -0.51
CA LYS A 58 2.48 -1.75 -0.43
C LYS A 58 3.94 -1.46 -0.08
N LEU A 59 4.39 -1.98 1.04
CA LEU A 59 5.77 -1.89 1.48
C LEU A 59 6.52 -3.14 1.04
N ILE A 60 7.71 -2.98 0.46
CA ILE A 60 8.67 -4.06 0.23
C ILE A 60 9.82 -3.85 1.21
N HIS A 61 9.87 -4.68 2.25
CA HIS A 61 10.88 -4.61 3.32
C HIS A 61 11.81 -5.84 3.33
N GLY A 62 11.43 -6.92 2.65
CA GLY A 62 12.22 -8.16 2.54
C GLY A 62 11.87 -9.21 3.60
N TYR A 63 12.31 -10.45 3.41
CA TYR A 63 11.85 -11.61 4.20
C TYR A 63 12.30 -11.61 5.66
N GLY A 64 13.40 -10.93 5.94
CA GLY A 64 13.86 -10.69 7.30
C GLY A 64 14.48 -11.88 8.05
N SER A 65 14.90 -12.94 7.37
CA SER A 65 15.32 -14.20 8.01
C SER A 65 16.82 -14.55 7.96
N THR A 66 17.75 -13.68 7.51
CA THR A 66 19.18 -14.08 7.38
C THR A 66 20.25 -13.02 7.72
N GLY A 67 19.91 -11.88 8.34
CA GLY A 67 20.92 -10.86 8.73
C GLY A 67 20.33 -9.47 8.99
N LYS A 68 21.10 -8.39 8.75
CA LYS A 68 20.67 -6.97 8.90
C LYS A 68 19.29 -6.66 8.27
N GLY A 69 18.88 -7.41 7.23
CA GLY A 69 17.57 -7.29 6.59
C GLY A 69 16.36 -7.69 7.45
N GLY A 70 16.53 -8.48 8.52
CA GLY A 70 15.48 -8.80 9.50
C GLY A 70 15.07 -7.63 10.38
N ALA A 71 16.03 -6.77 10.70
CA ALA A 71 15.78 -5.61 11.54
C ALA A 71 14.79 -4.63 10.89
N ILE A 72 14.80 -4.51 9.56
CA ILE A 72 13.87 -3.64 8.83
C ILE A 72 12.43 -4.16 8.98
N LYS A 73 12.14 -5.43 8.68
CA LYS A 73 10.78 -6.00 8.83
C LYS A 73 10.22 -5.76 10.23
N ILE A 74 11.00 -6.12 11.26
CA ILE A 74 10.63 -5.97 12.68
C ILE A 74 10.36 -4.50 13.03
N SER A 75 11.28 -3.61 12.65
CA SER A 75 11.18 -2.19 12.96
C SER A 75 10.01 -1.49 12.24
N ILE A 76 9.77 -1.86 10.98
CA ILE A 76 8.64 -1.37 10.20
C ILE A 76 7.32 -1.85 10.80
N HIS A 77 7.21 -3.13 11.18
CA HIS A 77 6.02 -3.68 11.84
C HIS A 77 5.74 -3.00 13.18
N SER A 78 6.78 -2.72 13.98
CA SER A 78 6.67 -1.93 15.21
C SER A 78 6.15 -0.51 14.93
N SER A 79 6.70 0.15 13.91
CA SER A 79 6.33 1.51 13.51
C SER A 79 4.88 1.60 13.02
N ILE A 80 4.44 0.72 12.11
CA ILE A 80 3.06 0.73 11.59
C ILE A 80 2.06 0.27 12.65
N SER A 81 2.45 -0.61 13.58
CA SER A 81 1.61 -0.98 14.72
C SER A 81 1.35 0.22 15.64
N LYS A 82 2.39 1.04 15.91
CA LYS A 82 2.23 2.30 16.63
C LYS A 82 1.33 3.27 15.86
N MET A 83 1.58 3.47 14.57
CA MET A 83 0.76 4.33 13.71
C MET A 83 -0.71 3.89 13.66
N LYS A 84 -0.99 2.58 13.70
CA LYS A 84 -2.37 2.06 13.78
C LYS A 84 -3.02 2.45 15.11
N ARG A 85 -2.31 2.28 16.24
CA ARG A 85 -2.81 2.70 17.57
C ARG A 85 -3.08 4.20 17.63
N ASP A 86 -2.19 4.98 17.02
CA ASP A 86 -2.28 6.45 16.96
C ASP A 86 -3.28 6.93 15.90
N LYS A 87 -4.04 6.01 15.25
CA LYS A 87 -5.01 6.28 14.17
C LYS A 87 -4.44 7.02 12.95
N TYR A 88 -3.12 6.98 12.78
CA TYR A 88 -2.43 7.55 11.63
C TYR A 88 -2.60 6.68 10.37
N ILE A 89 -2.75 5.36 10.55
CA ILE A 89 -3.22 4.40 9.53
C ILE A 89 -4.44 3.64 10.04
N LYS A 90 -5.29 3.13 9.15
CA LYS A 90 -6.46 2.32 9.52
C LYS A 90 -6.09 0.88 9.88
N GLY A 91 -5.00 0.36 9.32
CA GLY A 91 -4.54 -1.00 9.56
C GLY A 91 -3.46 -1.43 8.59
N PHE A 92 -3.04 -2.69 8.71
CA PHE A 92 -2.08 -3.29 7.79
C PHE A 92 -2.32 -4.80 7.66
N ILE A 93 -1.86 -5.37 6.55
CA ILE A 93 -1.94 -6.79 6.21
C ILE A 93 -0.51 -7.28 5.92
N PRO A 94 0.07 -8.12 6.80
CA PRO A 94 1.32 -8.83 6.49
C PRO A 94 1.16 -9.69 5.24
N GLY A 95 2.21 -9.82 4.43
CA GLY A 95 2.12 -10.54 3.16
C GLY A 95 1.84 -12.04 3.32
N GLU A 96 2.27 -12.65 4.42
CA GLU A 96 1.92 -14.03 4.82
C GLU A 96 0.43 -14.22 5.14
N LYS A 97 -0.32 -13.13 5.31
CA LYS A 97 -1.77 -13.08 5.56
C LYS A 97 -2.52 -12.36 4.44
N PHE A 98 -1.87 -12.09 3.31
CA PHE A 98 -2.47 -11.35 2.20
C PHE A 98 -3.15 -12.32 1.22
N GLY A 99 -4.43 -12.61 1.46
CA GLY A 99 -5.19 -13.55 0.62
C GLY A 99 -6.62 -13.78 1.09
N SER A 100 -7.38 -14.51 0.28
CA SER A 100 -8.81 -14.78 0.53
C SER A 100 -9.07 -15.72 1.71
N ILE A 101 -8.07 -16.49 2.13
CA ILE A 101 -8.19 -17.50 3.19
C ILE A 101 -7.97 -16.93 4.61
N TYR A 102 -7.73 -15.63 4.75
CA TYR A 102 -7.38 -14.97 6.01
C TYR A 102 -8.52 -14.05 6.46
N PRO A 103 -9.49 -14.55 7.27
CA PRO A 103 -10.65 -13.77 7.72
C PRO A 103 -10.27 -12.48 8.44
N GLU A 104 -9.13 -12.47 9.15
CA GLU A 104 -8.66 -11.29 9.87
C GLU A 104 -8.28 -10.10 8.96
N THR A 105 -8.09 -10.36 7.66
CA THR A 105 -7.76 -9.34 6.65
C THR A 105 -8.90 -9.07 5.66
N GLU A 106 -9.99 -9.85 5.75
CA GLU A 106 -11.13 -9.78 4.84
C GLU A 106 -11.81 -8.41 4.86
N LEU A 107 -11.97 -7.80 6.04
CA LEU A 107 -12.55 -6.46 6.17
C LEU A 107 -11.80 -5.42 5.34
N PHE A 108 -10.47 -5.51 5.26
CA PHE A 108 -9.65 -4.59 4.49
C PHE A 108 -9.78 -4.85 2.99
N THR A 109 -9.73 -6.12 2.56
CA THR A 109 -9.81 -6.48 1.13
C THR A 109 -11.22 -6.32 0.57
N GLY A 110 -12.26 -6.46 1.39
CA GLY A 110 -13.65 -6.17 1.04
C GLY A 110 -13.90 -4.68 0.82
N LYS A 111 -13.35 -3.82 1.68
CA LYS A 111 -13.40 -2.35 1.51
C LYS A 111 -12.47 -1.82 0.42
N ASN A 112 -11.46 -2.61 0.04
CA ASN A 112 -10.44 -2.24 -0.95
C ASN A 112 -10.29 -3.35 -2.02
N PRO A 113 -11.28 -3.57 -2.90
CA PRO A 113 -11.27 -4.71 -3.83
C PRO A 113 -10.08 -4.72 -4.81
N PHE A 114 -9.51 -3.54 -5.11
CA PHE A 114 -8.32 -3.41 -5.97
C PHE A 114 -7.11 -4.18 -5.45
N LEU A 115 -7.04 -4.46 -4.14
CA LEU A 115 -5.96 -5.25 -3.54
C LEU A 115 -5.91 -6.68 -4.09
N LYS A 116 -7.04 -7.23 -4.54
CA LYS A 116 -7.10 -8.58 -5.12
C LYS A 116 -6.39 -8.68 -6.49
N ASN A 117 -6.13 -7.53 -7.12
CA ASN A 117 -5.39 -7.44 -8.39
C ASN A 117 -3.87 -7.32 -8.20
N ASP A 118 -3.40 -7.20 -6.94
CA ASP A 118 -1.96 -7.14 -6.66
C ASP A 118 -1.31 -8.51 -6.90
N SER A 119 -0.10 -8.51 -7.48
CA SER A 119 0.63 -9.73 -7.84
C SER A 119 0.98 -10.63 -6.65
N ASP A 120 1.03 -10.09 -5.44
CA ASP A 120 1.32 -10.83 -4.20
C ASP A 120 0.06 -11.37 -3.49
N TYR A 121 -1.14 -11.08 -4.01
CA TYR A 121 -2.37 -11.61 -3.44
C TYR A 121 -2.40 -13.14 -3.53
N ASN A 122 -2.69 -13.82 -2.41
CA ASN A 122 -2.61 -15.29 -2.25
C ASN A 122 -1.20 -15.89 -2.44
N LYS A 123 -0.11 -15.10 -2.41
CA LYS A 123 1.27 -15.61 -2.57
C LYS A 123 2.02 -15.88 -1.27
N LYS A 124 1.47 -15.44 -0.12
CA LYS A 124 2.12 -15.52 1.20
C LYS A 124 3.52 -14.89 1.21
N ASN A 125 3.69 -13.77 0.49
CA ASN A 125 4.98 -13.11 0.37
C ASN A 125 5.36 -12.35 1.65
N GLU A 126 6.09 -12.99 2.55
CA GLU A 126 6.56 -12.40 3.81
C GLU A 126 7.44 -11.15 3.66
N GLY A 127 7.94 -10.87 2.44
CA GLY A 127 8.76 -9.70 2.15
C GLY A 127 7.98 -8.41 1.92
N ILE A 128 6.65 -8.46 1.97
CA ILE A 128 5.77 -7.31 1.75
C ILE A 128 4.79 -7.08 2.90
N THR A 129 4.22 -5.89 2.95
CA THR A 129 3.11 -5.55 3.86
C THR A 129 2.24 -4.49 3.20
N ILE A 130 0.91 -4.70 3.21
CA ILE A 130 -0.05 -3.70 2.75
C ILE A 130 -0.45 -2.83 3.94
N VAL A 131 -0.34 -1.51 3.82
CA VAL A 131 -0.80 -0.52 4.80
C VAL A 131 -2.07 0.14 4.26
N ILE A 132 -3.10 0.25 5.09
CA ILE A 132 -4.39 0.85 4.75
C ILE A 132 -4.46 2.25 5.36
N LEU A 133 -4.73 3.27 4.54
CA LEU A 133 -4.78 4.68 4.92
C LEU A 133 -6.21 5.16 5.19
#